data_AF-A0A9C7VKT0-F1
#
_entry.id   AF-A0A9C7VKT0-F1
#
_cell.length_a   1.000
_cell.length_b   1.000
_cell.length_c   1.000
_cell.angle_alpha   90.00
_cell.angle_beta   90.00
_cell.angle_gamma   90.00
#
_symmetry.space_group_name_H-M   'P 1'
#
loop_
_entity.id
_entity.type
_entity.pdbx_description
1 polymer ?
#
loop_
_entity_poly.entity_id
_entity_poly.type
_entity_poly.pdbx_seq_one_letter_code
_entity_poly.pdbx_strand_id
1 'polypeptide(L)'
;MRELVEVFGVITPPGFSDWINDPQPAWDDVTFLRLFLDHPKEASRYVRGDQPPYVLFDVIKASKFPGEIPNEELWRYLESVIPHYQRKFGIDGVRLDMGHALPKELERRIINKARSEDPAFVFIAEELQMENDAKAKESGYDAIIGNSWWALPRIPEQAYTFYQNMAPRLVIPYMAAAETPDTPRITGREPEVLVKLVPFLCAFSPNGMFVINSGQELGERQPMNLGLDTDINQKLSLDPEDQFFGKLAFFDHYALHWDEAEKDIMKFLEKLSNVREEVLDFLVDGEYKPVYLSWQDGKTANASFWKENTGLIVLANLDARSPRTMDVIVSMTLGKEVVVKECMEWKGEGWQEKEHGDDRILVFLEEGGFSLLKVMIEEG
;
A
#
# COMPACT_ATOMS: atom_id res chain seq x y z
N MET A 1 -36.04 2.14 2.75
CA MET A 1 -36.15 0.83 3.44
C MET A 1 -37.36 0.72 4.36
N ARG A 2 -37.62 1.70 5.25
CA ARG A 2 -38.75 1.63 6.20
C ARG A 2 -40.11 1.32 5.55
N GLU A 3 -40.41 1.96 4.40
CA GLU A 3 -41.64 1.72 3.65
C GLU A 3 -41.74 0.31 3.03
N LEU A 4 -40.62 -0.28 2.59
CA LEU A 4 -40.60 -1.68 2.11
C LEU A 4 -41.00 -2.66 3.22
N VAL A 5 -40.45 -2.43 4.42
CA VAL A 5 -40.74 -3.25 5.59
C VAL A 5 -42.20 -3.07 6.03
N GLU A 6 -42.67 -1.83 6.12
CA GLU A 6 -44.03 -1.52 6.60
C GLU A 6 -45.11 -2.01 5.62
N VAL A 7 -44.88 -1.94 4.31
CA VAL A 7 -45.89 -2.29 3.29
C VAL A 7 -45.82 -3.76 2.88
N PHE A 8 -44.61 -4.29 2.66
CA PHE A 8 -44.42 -5.62 2.06
C PHE A 8 -43.88 -6.66 3.06
N GLY A 9 -43.44 -6.25 4.25
CA GLY A 9 -42.87 -7.17 5.24
C GLY A 9 -41.53 -7.77 4.81
N VAL A 10 -40.79 -7.11 3.91
CA VAL A 10 -39.48 -7.57 3.39
C VAL A 10 -38.41 -6.49 3.52
N ILE A 11 -37.16 -6.91 3.60
CA ILE A 11 -35.97 -6.05 3.67
C ILE A 11 -34.83 -6.66 2.82
N THR A 12 -33.87 -5.84 2.40
CA THR A 12 -32.63 -6.32 1.80
C THR A 12 -31.77 -7.04 2.85
N PRO A 13 -31.09 -8.15 2.50
CA PRO A 13 -30.18 -8.81 3.42
C PRO A 13 -28.91 -7.97 3.66
N PRO A 14 -28.28 -8.06 4.83
CA PRO A 14 -26.98 -7.43 5.07
C PRO A 14 -25.89 -8.09 4.22
N GLY A 15 -24.78 -7.37 4.02
CA GLY A 15 -23.58 -7.91 3.39
C GLY A 15 -22.85 -8.91 4.29
N PHE A 16 -21.99 -9.74 3.71
CA PHE A 16 -21.06 -10.62 4.44
C PHE A 16 -19.93 -11.09 3.52
N SER A 17 -18.83 -11.57 4.12
CA SER A 17 -17.66 -12.06 3.39
C SER A 17 -18.01 -13.18 2.40
N ASP A 18 -17.36 -13.17 1.23
CA ASP A 18 -17.47 -14.25 0.24
C ASP A 18 -16.62 -15.48 0.58
N TRP A 19 -15.93 -15.44 1.73
CA TRP A 19 -15.21 -16.57 2.30
C TRP A 19 -16.07 -17.34 3.30
N ILE A 20 -16.21 -18.65 3.08
CA ILE A 20 -16.93 -19.51 4.02
C ILE A 20 -16.15 -19.63 5.34
N ASN A 21 -16.87 -19.56 6.47
CA ASN A 21 -16.32 -19.56 7.83
C ASN A 21 -15.45 -18.34 8.17
N ASP A 22 -15.62 -17.23 7.47
CA ASP A 22 -15.03 -15.95 7.88
C ASP A 22 -15.56 -15.56 9.29
N PRO A 23 -14.69 -15.30 10.27
CA PRO A 23 -15.11 -14.91 11.62
C PRO A 23 -15.63 -13.47 11.71
N GLN A 24 -15.49 -12.66 10.65
CA GLN A 24 -15.99 -11.30 10.62
C GLN A 24 -17.53 -11.26 10.72
N PRO A 25 -18.10 -10.26 11.41
CA PRO A 25 -19.55 -10.08 11.46
C PRO A 25 -20.10 -9.68 10.08
N ALA A 26 -21.43 -9.76 9.94
CA ALA A 26 -22.12 -9.23 8.79
C ALA A 26 -21.99 -7.69 8.70
N TRP A 27 -22.08 -7.17 7.48
CA TRP A 27 -22.04 -5.74 7.17
C TRP A 27 -23.47 -5.22 7.06
N ASP A 28 -24.03 -4.79 8.20
CA ASP A 28 -25.45 -4.45 8.34
C ASP A 28 -25.85 -3.12 7.65
N ASP A 29 -24.87 -2.29 7.30
CA ASP A 29 -25.03 -0.98 6.68
C ASP A 29 -24.96 -1.02 5.14
N VAL A 30 -24.70 -2.18 4.55
CA VAL A 30 -24.63 -2.40 3.10
C VAL A 30 -25.39 -3.65 2.64
N THR A 31 -25.67 -3.73 1.34
CA THR A 31 -26.25 -4.91 0.68
C THR A 31 -25.67 -5.08 -0.72
N PHE A 32 -25.82 -6.26 -1.31
CA PHE A 32 -25.28 -6.57 -2.64
C PHE A 32 -26.20 -6.12 -3.77
N LEU A 33 -25.58 -5.67 -4.87
CA LEU A 33 -26.29 -5.42 -6.12
C LEU A 33 -26.42 -6.73 -6.92
N ARG A 34 -27.59 -6.93 -7.54
CA ARG A 34 -27.87 -8.13 -8.34
C ARG A 34 -27.28 -7.98 -9.76
N LEU A 35 -26.04 -8.45 -9.93
CA LEU A 35 -25.27 -8.33 -11.17
C LEU A 35 -25.83 -9.16 -12.34
N PHE A 36 -26.50 -10.28 -12.04
CA PHE A 36 -27.11 -11.17 -13.03
C PHE A 36 -28.60 -11.37 -12.76
N LEU A 37 -29.38 -11.48 -13.84
CA LEU A 37 -30.82 -11.74 -13.78
C LEU A 37 -31.13 -13.22 -13.53
N ASP A 38 -30.18 -14.11 -13.73
CA ASP A 38 -30.25 -15.52 -13.40
C ASP A 38 -29.31 -15.90 -12.24
N HIS A 39 -29.44 -17.13 -11.76
CA HIS A 39 -28.55 -17.69 -10.73
C HIS A 39 -27.20 -18.11 -11.34
N PRO A 40 -26.12 -18.24 -10.55
CA PRO A 40 -24.85 -18.76 -11.04
C PRO A 40 -25.03 -20.07 -11.81
N LYS A 41 -24.39 -20.18 -12.97
CA LYS A 41 -24.57 -21.33 -13.88
C LYS A 41 -24.26 -22.66 -13.18
N GLU A 42 -23.18 -22.71 -12.41
CA GLU A 42 -22.72 -23.89 -11.68
C GLU A 42 -23.68 -24.28 -10.54
N ALA A 43 -24.39 -23.30 -9.98
CA ALA A 43 -25.35 -23.49 -8.89
C ALA A 43 -26.77 -23.87 -9.39
N SER A 44 -27.08 -23.59 -10.66
CA SER A 44 -28.42 -23.77 -11.26
C SER A 44 -29.03 -25.16 -11.03
N ARG A 45 -28.21 -26.23 -11.00
CA ARG A 45 -28.67 -27.62 -10.76
C ARG A 45 -29.03 -27.94 -9.31
N TYR A 46 -28.64 -27.09 -8.37
CA TYR A 46 -28.86 -27.27 -6.93
C TYR A 46 -30.03 -26.43 -6.40
N VAL A 47 -30.55 -25.53 -7.22
CA VAL A 47 -31.68 -24.66 -6.88
C VAL A 47 -32.94 -25.11 -7.63
N ARG A 48 -34.10 -24.83 -7.05
CA ARG A 48 -35.38 -25.11 -7.70
C ARG A 48 -35.61 -24.10 -8.83
N GLY A 49 -36.39 -24.48 -9.85
CA GLY A 49 -36.69 -23.59 -10.98
C GLY A 49 -37.45 -22.31 -10.60
N ASP A 50 -38.14 -22.33 -9.47
CA ASP A 50 -38.88 -21.20 -8.89
C ASP A 50 -38.14 -20.49 -7.74
N GLN A 51 -36.87 -20.84 -7.49
CA GLN A 51 -36.05 -20.24 -6.43
C GLN A 51 -35.90 -18.73 -6.66
N PRO A 52 -36.36 -17.87 -5.71
CA PRO A 52 -36.09 -16.44 -5.77
C PRO A 52 -34.59 -16.11 -5.73
N PRO A 53 -34.18 -14.91 -6.20
CA PRO A 53 -32.81 -14.42 -6.05
C PRO A 53 -32.34 -14.51 -4.60
N TYR A 54 -31.11 -14.97 -4.41
CA TYR A 54 -30.51 -15.14 -3.09
C TYR A 54 -29.08 -14.59 -3.08
N VAL A 55 -28.51 -14.45 -1.89
CA VAL A 55 -27.12 -14.06 -1.67
C VAL A 55 -26.39 -15.24 -1.03
N LEU A 56 -25.26 -15.64 -1.61
CA LEU A 56 -24.34 -16.64 -1.09
C LEU A 56 -22.95 -16.40 -1.68
N PHE A 57 -21.92 -17.07 -1.16
CA PHE A 57 -20.51 -16.89 -1.53
C PHE A 57 -20.25 -16.89 -3.05
N ASP A 58 -20.91 -17.79 -3.79
CA ASP A 58 -20.81 -17.92 -5.24
C ASP A 58 -21.46 -16.72 -5.96
N VAL A 59 -22.64 -16.28 -5.52
CA VAL A 59 -23.34 -15.11 -6.05
C VAL A 59 -22.52 -13.82 -5.82
N ILE A 60 -21.89 -13.67 -4.66
CA ILE A 60 -21.05 -12.52 -4.34
C ILE A 60 -19.82 -12.50 -5.26
N LYS A 61 -19.13 -13.63 -5.41
CA LYS A 61 -17.93 -13.75 -6.25
C LYS A 61 -18.28 -14.03 -7.72
N ALA A 62 -19.06 -13.12 -8.31
CA ALA A 62 -19.55 -13.21 -9.69
C ALA A 62 -18.43 -13.26 -10.75
N SER A 63 -17.22 -12.84 -10.40
CA SER A 63 -15.99 -13.04 -11.18
C SER A 63 -15.62 -14.51 -11.41
N LYS A 64 -16.11 -15.41 -10.54
CA LYS A 64 -15.85 -16.86 -10.58
C LYS A 64 -17.09 -17.68 -10.92
N PHE A 65 -18.27 -17.28 -10.45
CA PHE A 65 -19.52 -17.99 -10.66
C PHE A 65 -20.58 -17.08 -11.30
N PRO A 66 -20.39 -16.67 -12.57
CA PRO A 66 -21.33 -15.78 -13.24
C PRO A 66 -22.64 -16.50 -13.59
N GLY A 67 -23.71 -15.71 -13.73
CA GLY A 67 -24.89 -16.12 -14.49
C GLY A 67 -24.65 -16.00 -16.00
N GLU A 68 -25.65 -16.38 -16.79
CA GLU A 68 -25.64 -16.23 -18.25
C GLU A 68 -26.37 -14.97 -18.73
N ILE A 69 -27.14 -14.30 -17.86
CA ILE A 69 -27.95 -13.12 -18.22
C ILE A 69 -27.49 -11.90 -17.39
N PRO A 70 -26.51 -11.11 -17.88
CA PRO A 70 -26.09 -9.88 -17.22
C PRO A 70 -27.25 -8.90 -17.01
N ASN A 71 -27.27 -8.22 -15.86
CA ASN A 71 -28.19 -7.11 -15.63
C ASN A 71 -27.68 -5.85 -16.34
N GLU A 72 -27.89 -5.79 -17.66
CA GLU A 72 -27.32 -4.76 -18.54
C GLU A 72 -27.68 -3.32 -18.16
N GLU A 73 -28.87 -3.08 -17.60
CA GLU A 73 -29.25 -1.75 -17.13
C GLU A 73 -28.39 -1.32 -15.94
N LEU A 74 -28.21 -2.22 -14.96
CA LEU A 74 -27.32 -2.00 -13.83
C LEU A 74 -25.87 -1.83 -14.27
N TRP A 75 -25.38 -2.67 -15.19
CA TRP A 75 -23.99 -2.60 -15.66
C TRP A 75 -23.70 -1.25 -16.36
N ARG A 76 -24.63 -0.77 -17.19
CA ARG A 76 -24.54 0.57 -17.81
C ARG A 76 -24.54 1.70 -16.79
N TYR A 77 -25.30 1.54 -15.69
CA TYR A 77 -25.26 2.50 -14.60
C TYR A 77 -23.87 2.51 -13.95
N LEU A 78 -23.35 1.35 -13.56
CA LEU A 78 -22.06 1.21 -12.88
C LEU A 78 -20.88 1.77 -13.72
N GLU A 79 -20.80 1.43 -15.01
CA GLU A 79 -19.73 1.94 -15.89
C GLU A 79 -19.82 3.47 -16.14
N SER A 80 -20.96 4.11 -15.83
CA SER A 80 -21.16 5.54 -16.02
C SER A 80 -20.75 6.39 -14.81
N VAL A 81 -20.56 5.77 -13.64
CA VAL A 81 -20.27 6.48 -12.38
C VAL A 81 -18.95 7.25 -12.48
N ILE A 82 -17.83 6.60 -12.78
CA ILE A 82 -16.52 7.27 -12.87
C ILE A 82 -16.52 8.38 -13.94
N PRO A 83 -17.01 8.16 -15.19
CA PRO A 83 -17.17 9.22 -16.18
C PRO A 83 -17.99 10.43 -15.72
N HIS A 84 -19.01 10.22 -14.89
CA HIS A 84 -19.75 11.34 -14.31
C HIS A 84 -18.85 12.23 -13.44
N TYR A 85 -18.00 11.63 -12.60
CA TYR A 85 -17.07 12.38 -11.76
C TYR A 85 -15.95 13.03 -12.57
N GLN A 86 -15.41 12.34 -13.59
CA GLN A 86 -14.43 12.92 -14.52
C GLN A 86 -14.98 14.19 -15.17
N ARG A 87 -16.17 14.13 -15.79
CA ARG A 87 -16.76 15.30 -16.48
C ARG A 87 -17.18 16.43 -15.53
N LYS A 88 -17.65 16.08 -14.33
CA LYS A 88 -18.25 17.06 -13.40
C LYS A 88 -17.20 17.75 -12.52
N PHE A 89 -16.16 17.02 -12.13
CA PHE A 89 -15.19 17.47 -11.14
C PHE A 89 -13.74 17.39 -11.60
N GLY A 90 -13.46 16.74 -12.73
CA GLY A 90 -12.11 16.62 -13.27
C GLY A 90 -11.18 15.79 -12.38
N ILE A 91 -11.67 14.71 -11.77
CA ILE A 91 -10.80 13.77 -11.04
C ILE A 91 -9.84 13.06 -12.01
N ASP A 92 -8.66 12.68 -11.52
CA ASP A 92 -7.56 12.12 -12.33
C ASP A 92 -7.33 10.60 -12.12
N GLY A 93 -7.99 10.02 -11.12
CA GLY A 93 -7.89 8.59 -10.85
C GLY A 93 -8.86 8.10 -9.78
N VAL A 94 -8.90 6.78 -9.59
CA VAL A 94 -9.69 6.11 -8.55
C VAL A 94 -8.97 4.91 -7.97
N ARG A 95 -9.29 4.60 -6.71
CA ARG A 95 -9.17 3.24 -6.16
C ARG A 95 -10.50 2.52 -6.40
N LEU A 96 -10.46 1.28 -6.92
CA LEU A 96 -11.66 0.47 -7.14
C LEU A 96 -11.70 -0.69 -6.15
N ASP A 97 -12.64 -0.59 -5.20
CA ASP A 97 -12.85 -1.58 -4.14
C ASP A 97 -13.72 -2.75 -4.61
N MET A 98 -13.50 -3.92 -4.00
CA MET A 98 -14.18 -5.17 -4.34
C MET A 98 -14.11 -5.56 -5.84
N GLY A 99 -13.12 -5.06 -6.59
CA GLY A 99 -12.93 -5.40 -8.00
C GLY A 99 -12.83 -6.91 -8.25
N HIS A 100 -12.28 -7.66 -7.29
CA HIS A 100 -12.16 -9.11 -7.33
C HIS A 100 -13.50 -9.87 -7.42
N ALA A 101 -14.61 -9.24 -7.03
CA ALA A 101 -15.96 -9.82 -7.11
C ALA A 101 -16.63 -9.55 -8.46
N LEU A 102 -16.21 -8.50 -9.19
CA LEU A 102 -16.83 -8.11 -10.45
C LEU A 102 -16.53 -9.12 -11.58
N PRO A 103 -17.53 -9.43 -12.44
CA PRO A 103 -17.27 -10.14 -13.68
C PRO A 103 -16.23 -9.41 -14.52
N LYS A 104 -15.28 -10.16 -15.10
CA LYS A 104 -14.16 -9.61 -15.89
C LYS A 104 -14.62 -8.65 -16.99
N GLU A 105 -15.78 -8.92 -17.59
CA GLU A 105 -16.36 -8.04 -18.61
C GLU A 105 -16.82 -6.70 -18.02
N LEU A 106 -17.54 -6.71 -16.90
CA LEU A 106 -17.99 -5.49 -16.24
C LEU A 106 -16.81 -4.65 -15.75
N GLU A 107 -15.82 -5.28 -15.10
CA GLU A 107 -14.59 -4.60 -14.67
C GLU A 107 -13.90 -3.88 -15.84
N ARG A 108 -13.71 -4.58 -16.97
CA ARG A 108 -13.14 -3.99 -18.19
C ARG A 108 -13.98 -2.86 -18.76
N ARG A 109 -15.31 -3.00 -18.75
CA ARG A 109 -16.22 -1.96 -19.22
C ARG A 109 -16.07 -0.68 -18.40
N ILE A 110 -16.02 -0.80 -17.07
CA ILE A 110 -15.82 0.34 -16.15
C ILE A 110 -14.49 1.05 -16.48
N ILE A 111 -13.38 0.31 -16.53
CA ILE A 111 -12.04 0.88 -16.80
C ILE A 111 -11.98 1.54 -18.18
N ASN A 112 -12.43 0.85 -19.23
CA ASN A 112 -12.39 1.36 -20.58
C ASN A 112 -13.28 2.59 -20.75
N LYS A 113 -14.43 2.65 -20.07
CA LYS A 113 -15.31 3.80 -20.15
C LYS A 113 -14.66 5.05 -19.55
N ALA A 114 -14.02 4.93 -18.39
CA ALA A 114 -13.29 6.04 -17.79
C ALA A 114 -12.10 6.49 -18.68
N ARG A 115 -11.33 5.55 -19.22
CA ARG A 115 -10.19 5.85 -20.11
C ARG A 115 -10.59 6.39 -21.49
N SER A 116 -11.83 6.16 -21.91
CA SER A 116 -12.36 6.80 -23.13
C SER A 116 -12.61 8.29 -22.96
N GLU A 117 -12.84 8.75 -21.73
CA GLU A 117 -12.96 10.18 -21.40
C GLU A 117 -11.57 10.79 -21.17
N ASP A 118 -10.68 10.08 -20.46
CA ASP A 118 -9.30 10.49 -20.19
C ASP A 118 -8.33 9.30 -20.25
N PRO A 119 -7.50 9.17 -21.31
CA PRO A 119 -6.52 8.10 -21.43
C PRO A 119 -5.42 8.08 -20.35
N ALA A 120 -5.20 9.18 -19.63
CA ALA A 120 -4.21 9.27 -18.54
C ALA A 120 -4.77 8.86 -17.16
N PHE A 121 -6.06 8.52 -17.08
CA PHE A 121 -6.75 8.26 -15.83
C PHE A 121 -6.23 7.00 -15.11
N VAL A 122 -5.87 7.17 -13.83
CA VAL A 122 -5.20 6.14 -13.03
C VAL A 122 -6.20 5.26 -12.27
N PHE A 123 -6.01 3.94 -12.35
CA PHE A 123 -6.74 2.95 -11.57
C PHE A 123 -5.84 2.23 -10.56
N ILE A 124 -6.19 2.32 -9.28
CA ILE A 124 -5.55 1.58 -8.19
C ILE A 124 -6.46 0.42 -7.79
N ALA A 125 -5.94 -0.82 -7.86
CA ALA A 125 -6.66 -2.00 -7.41
C ALA A 125 -6.61 -2.12 -5.89
N GLU A 126 -7.75 -2.42 -5.27
CA GLU A 126 -7.80 -2.96 -3.90
C GLU A 126 -7.28 -4.41 -3.87
N GLU A 127 -5.97 -4.56 -4.09
CA GLU A 127 -5.25 -5.82 -4.07
C GLU A 127 -4.17 -5.73 -2.99
N LEU A 128 -4.28 -6.59 -1.97
CA LEU A 128 -3.37 -6.63 -0.83
C LEU A 128 -2.25 -7.66 -1.04
N GLN A 129 -2.43 -8.63 -1.93
CA GLN A 129 -1.42 -9.62 -2.26
C GLN A 129 -0.51 -9.10 -3.38
N MET A 130 0.74 -8.83 -3.00
CA MET A 130 1.75 -8.27 -3.90
C MET A 130 1.97 -9.14 -5.14
N GLU A 131 1.81 -10.46 -5.02
CA GLU A 131 1.99 -11.44 -6.10
C GLU A 131 0.92 -11.37 -7.20
N ASN A 132 -0.18 -10.66 -6.96
CA ASN A 132 -1.26 -10.47 -7.94
C ASN A 132 -1.05 -9.22 -8.82
N ASP A 133 0.08 -8.53 -8.72
CA ASP A 133 0.42 -7.34 -9.50
C ASP A 133 0.29 -7.55 -11.02
N ALA A 134 0.83 -8.65 -11.55
CA ALA A 134 0.73 -8.97 -12.97
C ALA A 134 -0.72 -9.20 -13.42
N LYS A 135 -1.53 -9.84 -12.56
CA LYS A 135 -2.95 -10.06 -12.81
C LYS A 135 -3.73 -8.73 -12.75
N ALA A 136 -3.42 -7.85 -11.82
CA ALA A 136 -4.00 -6.50 -11.76
C ALA A 136 -3.65 -5.70 -13.04
N LYS A 137 -2.39 -5.75 -13.49
CA LYS A 137 -1.99 -5.15 -14.77
C LYS A 137 -2.79 -5.69 -15.95
N GLU A 138 -2.98 -7.02 -16.03
CA GLU A 138 -3.80 -7.66 -17.07
C GLU A 138 -5.29 -7.30 -17.02
N SER A 139 -5.82 -7.02 -15.83
CA SER A 139 -7.17 -6.47 -15.64
C SER A 139 -7.27 -4.99 -16.02
N GLY A 140 -6.13 -4.31 -16.17
CA GLY A 140 -6.04 -2.92 -16.64
C GLY A 140 -5.76 -1.89 -15.55
N TYR A 141 -5.38 -2.31 -14.35
CA TYR A 141 -4.97 -1.39 -13.27
C TYR A 141 -3.54 -0.89 -13.46
N ASP A 142 -3.29 0.31 -12.94
CA ASP A 142 -2.00 0.99 -13.01
C ASP A 142 -1.18 0.79 -11.74
N ALA A 143 -1.83 0.51 -10.61
CA ALA A 143 -1.18 0.22 -9.34
C ALA A 143 -2.03 -0.72 -8.46
N ILE A 144 -1.41 -1.23 -7.40
CA ILE A 144 -2.09 -1.98 -6.32
C ILE A 144 -1.92 -1.26 -4.98
N ILE A 145 -2.80 -1.52 -4.02
CA ILE A 145 -2.58 -1.08 -2.63
C ILE A 145 -1.36 -1.79 -2.04
N GLY A 146 -1.31 -3.12 -2.15
CA GLY A 146 -0.25 -3.93 -1.56
C GLY A 146 -0.33 -4.01 -0.03
N ASN A 147 0.75 -4.51 0.58
CA ASN A 147 0.80 -4.81 2.02
C ASN A 147 2.10 -4.38 2.70
N SER A 148 2.75 -3.30 2.25
CA SER A 148 3.97 -2.79 2.90
C SER A 148 3.78 -2.47 4.38
N TRP A 149 2.61 -1.95 4.74
CA TRP A 149 2.21 -1.66 6.13
C TRP A 149 2.21 -2.92 7.01
N TRP A 150 2.04 -4.10 6.42
CA TRP A 150 2.12 -5.37 7.12
C TRP A 150 3.55 -5.90 7.13
N ALA A 151 4.22 -5.87 5.97
CA ALA A 151 5.50 -6.53 5.80
C ALA A 151 6.68 -5.76 6.41
N LEU A 152 6.76 -4.45 6.19
CA LEU A 152 7.91 -3.62 6.59
C LEU A 152 8.06 -3.44 8.11
N PRO A 153 6.98 -3.36 8.92
CA PRO A 153 7.11 -3.31 10.38
C PRO A 153 7.58 -4.63 11.02
N ARG A 154 7.55 -5.75 10.27
CA ARG A 154 7.91 -7.09 10.75
C ARG A 154 9.39 -7.37 10.49
N ILE A 155 10.24 -6.68 11.24
CA ILE A 155 11.69 -6.79 11.14
C ILE A 155 12.25 -8.01 11.92
N PRO A 156 13.37 -8.60 11.50
CA PRO A 156 14.05 -8.36 10.22
C PRO A 156 13.50 -9.17 9.04
N GLU A 157 13.03 -10.41 9.27
CA GLU A 157 12.89 -11.41 8.18
C GLU A 157 11.85 -11.03 7.13
N GLN A 158 10.67 -10.57 7.56
CA GLN A 158 9.57 -10.23 6.66
C GLN A 158 9.84 -8.91 5.93
N ALA A 159 10.38 -7.91 6.63
CA ALA A 159 10.79 -6.65 6.04
C ALA A 159 11.90 -6.84 5.01
N TYR A 160 12.91 -7.66 5.31
CA TYR A 160 14.00 -7.98 4.38
C TYR A 160 13.48 -8.70 3.13
N THR A 161 12.65 -9.73 3.32
CA THR A 161 12.09 -10.50 2.20
C THR A 161 11.24 -9.61 1.30
N PHE A 162 10.42 -8.73 1.89
CA PHE A 162 9.62 -7.79 1.15
C PHE A 162 10.50 -6.82 0.34
N TYR A 163 11.45 -6.16 0.99
CA TYR A 163 12.23 -5.09 0.39
C TYR A 163 13.21 -5.60 -0.67
N GLN A 164 13.84 -6.74 -0.42
CA GLN A 164 14.90 -7.29 -1.28
C GLN A 164 14.36 -8.18 -2.39
N ASN A 165 13.26 -8.89 -2.14
CA ASN A 165 12.74 -9.87 -3.09
C ASN A 165 11.40 -9.45 -3.68
N MET A 166 10.45 -8.94 -2.90
CA MET A 166 9.10 -8.66 -3.42
C MET A 166 9.05 -7.35 -4.21
N ALA A 167 9.35 -6.22 -3.57
CA ALA A 167 9.19 -4.89 -4.15
C ALA A 167 9.91 -4.70 -5.51
N PRO A 168 11.17 -5.16 -5.70
CA PRO A 168 11.87 -4.99 -6.98
C PRO A 168 11.29 -5.79 -8.15
N ARG A 169 10.49 -6.85 -7.88
CA ARG A 169 9.95 -7.74 -8.91
C ARG A 169 8.61 -7.31 -9.48
N LEU A 170 7.97 -6.32 -8.87
CA LEU A 170 6.63 -5.89 -9.27
C LEU A 170 6.64 -5.30 -10.69
N VAL A 171 5.59 -5.59 -11.46
CA VAL A 171 5.42 -5.13 -12.85
C VAL A 171 4.51 -3.91 -12.98
N ILE A 172 3.88 -3.50 -11.87
CA ILE A 172 3.16 -2.24 -11.66
C ILE A 172 3.48 -1.71 -10.25
N PRO A 173 3.43 -0.38 -10.04
CA PRO A 173 3.68 0.21 -8.73
C PRO A 173 2.67 -0.20 -7.66
N TYR A 174 3.02 0.03 -6.41
CA TYR A 174 2.15 -0.19 -5.26
C TYR A 174 2.15 0.99 -4.29
N MET A 175 1.13 1.09 -3.43
CA MET A 175 1.12 2.08 -2.35
C MET A 175 2.10 1.67 -1.25
N ALA A 176 3.28 2.27 -1.25
CA ALA A 176 4.27 2.13 -0.18
C ALA A 176 3.84 2.97 1.03
N ALA A 177 2.99 2.35 1.86
CA ALA A 177 2.42 2.93 3.06
C ALA A 177 2.98 2.25 4.32
N ALA A 178 3.27 3.04 5.36
CA ALA A 178 3.63 2.53 6.68
C ALA A 178 2.40 2.07 7.48
N GLU A 179 1.27 2.72 7.22
CA GLU A 179 -0.05 2.46 7.79
C GLU A 179 -1.12 2.91 6.78
N THR A 180 -2.34 2.40 6.93
CA THR A 180 -3.53 2.78 6.16
C THR A 180 -4.72 2.96 7.11
N PRO A 181 -5.85 3.54 6.66
CA PRO A 181 -7.04 3.71 7.50
C PRO A 181 -7.57 2.41 8.13
N ASP A 182 -7.32 1.25 7.52
CA ASP A 182 -7.81 -0.05 8.01
C ASP A 182 -6.85 -0.76 8.97
N THR A 183 -5.67 -0.21 9.22
CA THR A 183 -4.57 -0.92 9.91
C THR A 183 -4.17 -0.21 11.21
N PRO A 184 -3.40 -0.87 12.10
CA PRO A 184 -2.81 -0.17 13.24
C PRO A 184 -1.91 0.99 12.81
N ARG A 185 -1.92 2.06 13.61
CA ARG A 185 -0.99 3.18 13.47
C ARG A 185 0.46 2.72 13.67
N ILE A 186 1.40 3.27 12.91
CA ILE A 186 2.83 2.94 13.01
C ILE A 186 3.42 3.36 14.36
N THR A 187 2.92 4.46 14.94
CA THR A 187 3.28 4.92 16.30
C THR A 187 2.75 4.02 17.41
N GLY A 188 1.77 3.16 17.11
CA GLY A 188 1.29 2.12 18.00
C GLY A 188 2.01 0.78 17.85
N ARG A 189 3.03 0.69 16.98
CA ARG A 189 3.82 -0.53 16.74
C ARG A 189 5.15 -0.46 17.48
N GLU A 190 5.58 -1.61 17.99
CA GLU A 190 6.88 -1.80 18.61
C GLU A 190 7.84 -2.52 17.66
N PRO A 191 9.15 -2.23 17.70
CA PRO A 191 9.80 -1.20 18.51
C PRO A 191 9.64 0.24 17.97
N GLU A 192 9.82 1.25 18.82
CA GLU A 192 9.69 2.69 18.47
C GLU A 192 10.48 3.11 17.22
N VAL A 193 11.63 2.48 16.94
CA VAL A 193 12.45 2.76 15.74
C VAL A 193 11.67 2.61 14.43
N LEU A 194 10.59 1.82 14.41
CA LEU A 194 9.72 1.62 13.25
C LEU A 194 9.07 2.92 12.76
N VAL A 195 8.82 3.88 13.65
CA VAL A 195 8.15 5.15 13.34
C VAL A 195 8.92 5.96 12.29
N LYS A 196 10.24 5.85 12.25
CA LYS A 196 11.08 6.51 11.22
C LYS A 196 11.60 5.52 10.19
N LEU A 197 11.96 4.30 10.61
CA LEU A 197 12.49 3.26 9.73
C LEU A 197 11.50 2.86 8.62
N VAL A 198 10.23 2.62 8.96
CA VAL A 198 9.25 2.12 7.98
C VAL A 198 8.89 3.20 6.95
N PRO A 199 8.60 4.46 7.32
CA PRO A 199 8.41 5.51 6.33
C PRO A 199 9.66 5.72 5.45
N PHE A 200 10.87 5.63 5.99
CA PHE A 200 12.10 5.69 5.19
C PHE A 200 12.14 4.57 4.14
N LEU A 201 11.88 3.32 4.55
CA LEU A 201 11.80 2.20 3.61
C LEU A 201 10.71 2.43 2.57
N CYS A 202 9.52 2.90 2.96
CA CYS A 202 8.44 3.22 2.03
C CYS A 202 8.83 4.29 1.01
N ALA A 203 9.50 5.37 1.44
CA ALA A 203 9.87 6.49 0.59
C ALA A 203 10.80 6.09 -0.56
N PHE A 204 11.71 5.14 -0.31
CA PHE A 204 12.75 4.73 -1.25
C PHE A 204 12.61 3.29 -1.74
N SER A 205 11.44 2.67 -1.52
CA SER A 205 11.20 1.30 -1.97
C SER A 205 11.14 1.22 -3.50
N PRO A 206 11.76 0.19 -4.13
CA PRO A 206 11.56 -0.09 -5.55
C PRO A 206 10.08 -0.24 -5.90
N ASN A 207 9.63 0.39 -6.99
CA ASN A 207 8.22 0.41 -7.43
C ASN A 207 7.22 1.01 -6.42
N GLY A 208 7.68 1.68 -5.37
CA GLY A 208 6.84 2.23 -4.31
C GLY A 208 6.33 3.64 -4.61
N MET A 209 5.01 3.82 -4.60
CA MET A 209 4.37 5.13 -4.47
C MET A 209 4.31 5.48 -3.00
N PHE A 210 5.09 6.46 -2.55
CA PHE A 210 5.14 6.82 -1.14
C PHE A 210 3.80 7.43 -0.69
N VAL A 211 3.20 6.85 0.35
CA VAL A 211 1.90 7.29 0.89
C VAL A 211 2.04 7.60 2.38
N ILE A 212 1.52 8.76 2.77
CA ILE A 212 1.35 9.18 4.15
C ILE A 212 -0.14 9.13 4.48
N ASN A 213 -0.49 8.37 5.52
CA ASN A 213 -1.86 8.31 6.00
C ASN A 213 -2.18 9.54 6.86
N SER A 214 -3.39 10.07 6.77
CA SER A 214 -3.79 11.25 7.56
C SER A 214 -3.68 10.98 9.06
N GLY A 215 -2.93 11.84 9.76
CA GLY A 215 -2.60 11.71 11.17
C GLY A 215 -1.27 10.99 11.44
N GLN A 216 -0.69 10.27 10.46
CA GLN A 216 0.64 9.67 10.62
C GLN A 216 1.70 10.74 10.89
N GLU A 217 1.57 11.89 10.22
CA GLU A 217 2.42 13.06 10.39
C GLU A 217 2.29 13.73 11.76
N LEU A 218 1.17 13.51 12.45
CA LEU A 218 0.92 14.01 13.80
C LEU A 218 1.38 13.01 14.87
N GLY A 219 1.77 11.80 14.48
CA GLY A 219 2.09 10.73 15.40
C GLY A 219 0.86 10.04 16.00
N GLU A 220 -0.29 10.10 15.32
CA GLU A 220 -1.55 9.56 15.83
C GLU A 220 -1.46 8.11 16.26
N ARG A 221 -2.00 7.79 17.44
CA ARG A 221 -1.94 6.44 18.02
C ARG A 221 -3.26 5.68 17.90
N GLN A 222 -4.38 6.39 17.95
CA GLN A 222 -5.69 5.77 17.83
C GLN A 222 -5.91 5.27 16.38
N PRO A 223 -6.28 4.00 16.19
CA PRO A 223 -6.62 3.49 14.86
C PRO A 223 -7.92 4.13 14.35
N MET A 224 -8.04 4.30 13.03
CA MET A 224 -9.27 4.82 12.41
C MET A 224 -10.37 3.76 12.34
N ASN A 225 -9.95 2.50 12.16
CA ASN A 225 -10.78 1.31 12.04
C ASN A 225 -10.01 0.08 12.59
N LEU A 226 -10.72 -1.02 12.86
CA LEU A 226 -10.15 -2.31 13.28
C LEU A 226 -10.30 -3.37 12.17
N GLY A 227 -9.91 -3.03 10.95
CA GLY A 227 -10.13 -3.85 9.75
C GLY A 227 -9.06 -4.93 9.57
N LEU A 228 -7.83 -4.52 9.28
CA LEU A 228 -6.73 -5.37 8.82
C LEU A 228 -5.59 -5.41 9.85
N ASP A 229 -5.24 -6.61 10.31
CA ASP A 229 -4.10 -6.84 11.24
C ASP A 229 -4.19 -6.03 12.54
N THR A 230 -5.42 -5.79 13.02
CA THR A 230 -5.68 -5.03 14.25
C THR A 230 -6.06 -5.94 15.41
N ASP A 231 -5.72 -5.50 16.62
CA ASP A 231 -6.18 -6.07 17.89
C ASP A 231 -7.24 -5.16 18.52
N ILE A 232 -8.30 -5.75 19.09
CA ILE A 232 -9.40 -4.98 19.70
C ILE A 232 -8.93 -4.01 20.80
N ASN A 233 -7.84 -4.34 21.49
CA ASN A 233 -7.25 -3.50 22.55
C ASN A 233 -6.59 -2.24 21.99
N GLN A 234 -6.25 -2.18 20.69
CA GLN A 234 -5.75 -0.96 20.05
C GLN A 234 -6.80 0.15 20.00
N LYS A 235 -8.07 -0.18 20.21
CA LYS A 235 -9.11 0.82 20.45
C LYS A 235 -8.83 1.66 21.71
N LEU A 236 -8.00 1.19 22.63
CA LEU A 236 -7.67 1.81 23.91
C LEU A 236 -6.26 2.45 23.89
N SER A 237 -5.79 2.88 22.72
CA SER A 237 -4.42 3.41 22.53
C SER A 237 -4.23 4.84 23.05
N LEU A 238 -5.30 5.57 23.37
CA LEU A 238 -5.26 6.91 23.98
C LEU A 238 -5.32 6.84 25.51
N ASP A 239 -5.06 7.97 26.17
CA ASP A 239 -5.30 8.12 27.60
C ASP A 239 -6.81 7.96 27.90
N PRO A 240 -7.23 7.24 28.97
CA PRO A 240 -8.64 7.12 29.34
C PRO A 240 -9.39 8.44 29.58
N GLU A 241 -8.67 9.51 29.92
CA GLU A 241 -9.23 10.86 30.09
C GLU A 241 -9.31 11.66 28.78
N ASP A 242 -8.79 11.11 27.68
CA ASP A 242 -8.89 11.71 26.35
C ASP A 242 -10.35 11.73 25.86
N GLN A 243 -10.78 12.85 25.29
CA GLN A 243 -12.14 13.03 24.76
C GLN A 243 -12.51 11.96 23.71
N PHE A 244 -11.52 11.49 22.94
CA PHE A 244 -11.68 10.52 21.87
C PHE A 244 -11.19 9.12 22.26
N PHE A 245 -10.94 8.86 23.55
CA PHE A 245 -10.62 7.53 24.04
C PHE A 245 -11.64 6.49 23.57
N GLY A 246 -11.17 5.42 22.94
CA GLY A 246 -12.06 4.36 22.47
C GLY A 246 -12.85 4.68 21.20
N LYS A 247 -12.60 5.80 20.51
CA LYS A 247 -13.34 6.17 19.30
C LYS A 247 -12.66 5.64 18.03
N LEU A 248 -13.46 5.32 17.01
CA LEU A 248 -12.96 4.88 15.70
C LEU A 248 -13.55 5.80 14.62
N ALA A 249 -12.70 6.51 13.87
CA ALA A 249 -13.12 7.56 12.93
C ALA A 249 -14.07 7.07 11.80
N PHE A 250 -14.11 5.77 11.52
CA PHE A 250 -15.06 5.19 10.56
C PHE A 250 -16.52 5.23 11.05
N PHE A 251 -16.74 5.20 12.37
CA PHE A 251 -18.06 5.01 12.97
C PHE A 251 -18.43 6.07 14.02
N ASP A 252 -17.44 6.83 14.50
CA ASP A 252 -17.58 7.88 15.50
C ASP A 252 -17.08 9.22 14.97
N HIS A 253 -17.63 10.32 15.49
CA HIS A 253 -16.98 11.61 15.35
C HIS A 253 -15.62 11.58 16.04
N TYR A 254 -14.57 11.93 15.30
CA TYR A 254 -13.19 11.91 15.74
C TYR A 254 -12.47 13.14 15.21
N ALA A 255 -11.65 13.79 16.05
CA ALA A 255 -10.74 14.83 15.62
C ALA A 255 -9.31 14.34 15.89
N LEU A 256 -8.42 14.54 14.92
CA LEU A 256 -7.00 14.27 15.14
C LEU A 256 -6.43 15.28 16.16
N HIS A 257 -5.38 14.88 16.86
CA HIS A 257 -4.69 15.63 17.90
C HIS A 257 -3.77 16.72 17.32
N TRP A 258 -4.34 17.64 16.55
CA TRP A 258 -3.60 18.75 15.93
C TRP A 258 -2.85 19.61 16.94
N ASP A 259 -3.43 19.82 18.14
CA ASP A 259 -2.84 20.63 19.21
C ASP A 259 -1.65 19.96 19.90
N GLU A 260 -1.55 18.62 19.81
CA GLU A 260 -0.54 17.78 20.48
C GLU A 260 0.35 17.05 19.47
N ALA A 261 0.43 17.55 18.24
CA ALA A 261 1.17 16.92 17.16
C ALA A 261 2.64 16.63 17.53
N GLU A 262 3.08 15.41 17.27
CA GLU A 262 4.46 14.96 17.46
C GLU A 262 5.40 15.63 16.44
N LYS A 263 5.90 16.82 16.80
CA LYS A 263 6.68 17.70 15.90
C LYS A 263 7.90 17.04 15.27
N ASP A 264 8.51 16.08 15.96
CA ASP A 264 9.68 15.36 15.45
C ASP A 264 9.31 14.38 14.34
N ILE A 265 8.12 13.75 14.40
CA ILE A 265 7.60 12.90 13.33
C ILE A 265 7.22 13.76 12.13
N MET A 266 6.50 14.87 12.37
CA MET A 266 6.10 15.81 11.33
C MET A 266 7.30 16.34 10.54
N LYS A 267 8.33 16.86 11.24
CA LYS A 267 9.56 17.36 10.62
C LYS A 267 10.34 16.27 9.90
N PHE A 268 10.35 15.05 10.45
CA PHE A 268 11.01 13.93 9.79
C PHE A 268 10.32 13.59 8.46
N LEU A 269 8.99 13.47 8.44
CA LEU A 269 8.24 13.17 7.21
C LEU A 269 8.33 14.32 6.19
N GLU A 270 8.37 15.57 6.64
CA GLU A 270 8.62 16.74 5.78
C GLU A 270 10.00 16.61 5.11
N LYS A 271 11.07 16.44 5.90
CA LYS A 271 12.44 16.28 5.37
C LYS A 271 12.55 15.06 4.46
N LEU A 272 11.94 13.93 4.84
CA LEU A 272 11.91 12.70 4.06
C LEU A 272 11.24 12.90 2.70
N SER A 273 10.09 13.58 2.69
CA SER A 273 9.37 13.90 1.45
C SER A 273 10.18 14.82 0.55
N ASN A 274 10.82 15.85 1.12
CA ASN A 274 11.68 16.76 0.39
C ASN A 274 12.89 16.05 -0.25
N VAL A 275 13.61 15.22 0.52
CA VAL A 275 14.76 14.48 -0.05
C VAL A 275 14.31 13.43 -1.07
N ARG A 276 13.12 12.83 -0.90
CA ARG A 276 12.55 11.91 -1.90
C ARG A 276 12.28 12.64 -3.21
N GLU A 277 11.72 13.84 -3.16
CA GLU A 277 11.49 14.68 -4.34
C GLU A 277 12.80 15.03 -5.04
N GLU A 278 13.85 15.40 -4.29
CA GLU A 278 15.19 15.71 -4.83
C GLU A 278 15.82 14.54 -5.61
N VAL A 279 15.48 13.30 -5.26
CA VAL A 279 16.05 12.09 -5.87
C VAL A 279 15.04 11.28 -6.67
N LEU A 280 13.85 11.82 -6.93
CA LEU A 280 12.74 11.09 -7.55
C LEU A 280 13.11 10.50 -8.92
N ASP A 281 13.86 11.26 -9.72
CA ASP A 281 14.37 10.82 -11.02
C ASP A 281 15.18 9.52 -10.95
N PHE A 282 15.90 9.26 -9.85
CA PHE A 282 16.62 8.00 -9.67
C PHE A 282 15.65 6.85 -9.40
N LEU A 283 14.61 7.09 -8.59
CA LEU A 283 13.64 6.06 -8.22
C LEU A 283 12.74 5.65 -9.41
N VAL A 284 12.48 6.59 -10.34
CA VAL A 284 11.61 6.37 -11.51
C VAL A 284 12.40 5.89 -12.72
N ASP A 285 13.52 6.55 -13.06
CA ASP A 285 14.26 6.30 -14.31
C ASP A 285 15.58 5.56 -14.10
N GLY A 286 16.04 5.41 -12.86
CA GLY A 286 17.33 4.81 -12.55
C GLY A 286 17.33 3.29 -12.75
N GLU A 287 18.46 2.75 -13.20
CA GLU A 287 18.66 1.31 -13.25
C GLU A 287 18.78 0.76 -11.83
N TYR A 288 17.82 -0.07 -11.43
CA TYR A 288 17.89 -0.78 -10.16
C TYR A 288 19.05 -1.80 -10.17
N LYS A 289 19.88 -1.76 -9.13
CA LYS A 289 20.92 -2.77 -8.87
C LYS A 289 20.91 -3.19 -7.40
N PRO A 290 20.96 -4.49 -7.07
CA PRO A 290 21.18 -4.94 -5.71
C PRO A 290 22.54 -4.45 -5.18
N VAL A 291 22.58 -3.96 -3.94
CA VAL A 291 23.81 -3.40 -3.36
C VAL A 291 24.71 -4.53 -2.89
N TYR A 292 25.97 -4.51 -3.31
CA TYR A 292 26.96 -5.45 -2.81
C TYR A 292 27.58 -4.91 -1.52
N LEU A 293 27.33 -5.61 -0.41
CA LEU A 293 27.84 -5.27 0.92
C LEU A 293 29.01 -6.21 1.29
N SER A 294 29.95 -5.74 2.11
CA SER A 294 31.06 -6.59 2.58
C SER A 294 30.60 -7.82 3.38
N TRP A 295 29.38 -7.77 3.93
CA TRP A 295 28.67 -8.91 4.51
C TRP A 295 27.15 -8.66 4.52
N GLN A 296 26.35 -9.74 4.59
CA GLN A 296 24.90 -9.68 4.66
C GLN A 296 24.38 -10.90 5.46
N ASP A 297 23.42 -10.68 6.35
CA ASP A 297 22.82 -11.72 7.21
C ASP A 297 21.27 -11.69 7.20
N GLY A 298 20.67 -10.89 6.32
CA GLY A 298 19.21 -10.71 6.25
C GLY A 298 18.67 -9.58 7.14
N LYS A 299 19.52 -8.79 7.79
CA LYS A 299 19.12 -7.68 8.66
C LYS A 299 19.49 -6.30 8.13
N THR A 300 19.97 -6.20 6.90
CA THR A 300 20.16 -4.91 6.23
C THR A 300 19.40 -4.88 4.92
N ALA A 301 18.29 -4.15 4.89
CA ALA A 301 17.60 -3.82 3.65
C ALA A 301 18.46 -2.84 2.85
N ASN A 302 18.53 -3.06 1.53
CA ASN A 302 19.25 -2.18 0.64
C ASN A 302 18.61 -2.11 -0.74
N ALA A 303 18.85 -1.02 -1.44
CA ALA A 303 18.51 -0.87 -2.85
C ALA A 303 19.48 0.15 -3.45
N SER A 304 19.75 0.06 -4.75
CA SER A 304 20.41 1.17 -5.44
C SER A 304 19.80 1.42 -6.81
N PHE A 305 19.85 2.69 -7.21
CA PHE A 305 19.32 3.18 -8.47
C PHE A 305 20.38 4.04 -9.13
N TRP A 306 20.77 3.68 -10.35
CA TRP A 306 21.90 4.30 -11.04
C TRP A 306 21.45 5.02 -12.30
N LYS A 307 21.92 6.25 -12.48
CA LYS A 307 21.72 7.07 -13.67
C LYS A 307 23.08 7.61 -14.10
N GLU A 308 23.54 7.18 -15.27
CA GLU A 308 24.87 7.52 -15.79
C GLU A 308 25.98 7.21 -14.77
N ASN A 309 26.66 8.24 -14.28
CA ASN A 309 27.78 8.18 -13.34
C ASN A 309 27.36 8.56 -11.90
N THR A 310 26.06 8.55 -11.59
CA THR A 310 25.55 8.81 -10.24
C THR A 310 24.63 7.70 -9.78
N GLY A 311 24.81 7.28 -8.52
CA GLY A 311 23.99 6.27 -7.86
C GLY A 311 23.32 6.81 -6.62
N LEU A 312 22.07 6.43 -6.40
CA LEU A 312 21.38 6.55 -5.13
C LEU A 312 21.42 5.18 -4.44
N ILE A 313 21.93 5.10 -3.22
CA ILE A 313 22.03 3.86 -2.45
C ILE A 313 21.25 4.00 -1.15
N VAL A 314 20.28 3.13 -0.95
CA VAL A 314 19.41 3.07 0.22
C VAL A 314 19.91 1.95 1.14
N LEU A 315 20.08 2.24 2.42
CA LEU A 315 20.50 1.27 3.44
C LEU A 315 19.68 1.45 4.71
N ALA A 316 19.20 0.34 5.28
CA ALA A 316 18.45 0.37 6.53
C ALA A 316 18.77 -0.84 7.40
N ASN A 317 19.03 -0.57 8.68
CA ASN A 317 19.21 -1.60 9.70
C ASN A 317 17.85 -2.11 10.16
N LEU A 318 17.58 -3.38 9.87
CA LEU A 318 16.37 -4.07 10.31
C LEU A 318 16.57 -4.76 11.68
N ASP A 319 17.72 -4.59 12.32
CA ASP A 319 17.96 -5.00 13.70
C ASP A 319 17.70 -3.82 14.64
N ALA A 320 16.67 -3.93 15.46
CA ALA A 320 16.33 -2.93 16.47
C ALA A 320 17.12 -3.08 17.78
N ARG A 321 18.09 -4.00 17.85
CA ARG A 321 18.84 -4.31 19.08
C ARG A 321 20.34 -4.14 18.96
N SER A 322 20.87 -4.06 17.75
CA SER A 322 22.32 -3.92 17.55
C SER A 322 22.64 -3.02 16.36
N PRO A 323 23.66 -2.15 16.50
CA PRO A 323 24.12 -1.33 15.40
C PRO A 323 24.89 -2.20 14.40
N ARG A 324 25.07 -1.69 13.18
CA ARG A 324 25.69 -2.42 12.09
C ARG A 324 26.67 -1.55 11.33
N THR A 325 27.83 -2.13 11.04
CA THR A 325 28.88 -1.50 10.23
C THR A 325 29.20 -2.39 9.05
N MET A 326 29.21 -1.84 7.85
CA MET A 326 29.53 -2.56 6.62
C MET A 326 30.12 -1.64 5.58
N ASP A 327 30.81 -2.21 4.60
CA ASP A 327 31.23 -1.47 3.40
C ASP A 327 30.21 -1.72 2.29
N VAL A 328 29.83 -0.65 1.61
CA VAL A 328 29.26 -0.73 0.26
C VAL A 328 30.41 -0.89 -0.72
N ILE A 329 30.35 -1.91 -1.58
CA ILE A 329 31.38 -2.18 -2.61
C ILE A 329 30.79 -1.80 -3.97
N VAL A 330 31.21 -0.64 -4.49
CA VAL A 330 30.54 0.02 -5.62
C VAL A 330 30.81 -0.72 -6.95
N SER A 331 32.05 -1.14 -7.18
CA SER A 331 32.45 -1.92 -8.36
C SER A 331 31.69 -3.23 -8.48
N MET A 332 31.49 -3.93 -7.37
CA MET A 332 30.72 -5.18 -7.33
C MET A 332 29.22 -4.95 -7.51
N THR A 333 28.70 -3.83 -7.00
CA THR A 333 27.30 -3.41 -7.23
C THR A 333 27.06 -3.15 -8.72
N LEU A 334 28.01 -2.52 -9.41
CA LEU A 334 27.91 -2.17 -10.83
C LEU A 334 28.36 -3.28 -11.78
N GLY A 335 29.14 -4.25 -11.30
CA GLY A 335 29.77 -5.29 -12.11
C GLY A 335 30.89 -4.78 -13.02
N LYS A 336 31.51 -3.63 -12.69
CA LYS A 336 32.61 -3.02 -13.45
C LYS A 336 33.56 -2.23 -12.54
N GLU A 337 34.79 -2.02 -12.97
CA GLU A 337 35.76 -1.18 -12.25
C GLU A 337 35.35 0.30 -12.33
N VAL A 338 35.31 0.95 -11.17
CA VAL A 338 34.91 2.34 -11.00
C VAL A 338 35.70 2.97 -9.86
N VAL A 339 35.75 4.30 -9.85
CA VAL A 339 36.30 5.07 -8.75
C VAL A 339 35.25 6.03 -8.22
N VAL A 340 34.94 5.97 -6.93
CA VAL A 340 34.07 6.93 -6.23
C VAL A 340 34.78 8.28 -6.16
N LYS A 341 34.10 9.32 -6.64
CA LYS A 341 34.61 10.71 -6.66
C LYS A 341 33.98 11.59 -5.61
N GLU A 342 32.72 11.33 -5.30
CA GLU A 342 31.95 12.06 -4.31
C GLU A 342 30.95 11.10 -3.67
N CYS A 343 30.76 11.23 -2.37
CA CYS A 343 29.69 10.56 -1.66
C CYS A 343 29.04 11.55 -0.69
N MET A 344 27.73 11.72 -0.81
CA MET A 344 26.91 12.47 0.15
C MET A 344 26.03 11.49 0.92
N GLU A 345 25.82 11.73 2.21
CA GLU A 345 25.00 10.91 3.09
C GLU A 345 23.87 11.74 3.72
N TRP A 346 22.66 11.18 3.71
CA TRP A 346 21.47 11.72 4.37
C TRP A 346 20.96 10.70 5.40
N LYS A 347 20.71 11.18 6.63
CA LYS A 347 20.24 10.38 7.79
C LYS A 347 19.10 11.06 8.55
N GLY A 348 18.10 11.58 7.84
CA GLY A 348 17.01 12.37 8.45
C GLY A 348 17.29 13.86 8.61
N GLU A 349 18.51 14.29 8.29
CA GLU A 349 19.00 15.66 8.32
C GLU A 349 19.65 16.02 6.97
N GLY A 350 20.00 17.28 6.73
CA GLY A 350 20.56 17.71 5.45
C GLY A 350 21.80 16.93 5.02
N TRP A 351 21.98 16.77 3.69
CA TRP A 351 23.11 16.06 3.08
C TRP A 351 24.46 16.49 3.65
N GLN A 352 25.30 15.53 4.02
CA GLN A 352 26.67 15.75 4.48
C GLN A 352 27.65 14.99 3.59
N GLU A 353 28.85 15.54 3.42
CA GLU A 353 29.93 14.82 2.75
C GLU A 353 30.32 13.57 3.56
N LYS A 354 30.49 12.45 2.86
CA LYS A 354 30.76 11.14 3.45
C LYS A 354 32.10 10.63 2.97
N GLU A 355 32.98 10.33 3.92
CA GLU A 355 34.27 9.70 3.61
C GLU A 355 34.08 8.38 2.85
N HIS A 356 34.87 8.22 1.80
CA HIS A 356 34.88 7.04 0.94
C HIS A 356 36.31 6.70 0.52
N GLY A 357 36.55 5.42 0.20
CA GLY A 357 37.72 5.00 -0.57
C GLY A 357 37.42 5.03 -2.07
N ASP A 358 38.35 4.50 -2.87
CA ASP A 358 38.19 4.43 -4.33
C ASP A 358 36.99 3.57 -4.74
N ASP A 359 36.69 2.51 -4.00
CA ASP A 359 35.63 1.53 -4.34
C ASP A 359 34.68 1.23 -3.16
N ARG A 360 35.02 1.69 -1.96
CA ARG A 360 34.34 1.30 -0.73
C ARG A 360 33.82 2.50 0.04
N ILE A 361 32.58 2.40 0.52
CA ILE A 361 31.98 3.41 1.39
C ILE A 361 31.61 2.73 2.71
N LEU A 362 32.26 3.15 3.80
CA LEU A 362 32.01 2.60 5.14
C LEU A 362 30.76 3.22 5.74
N VAL A 363 29.75 2.40 6.02
CA VAL A 363 28.47 2.83 6.56
C VAL A 363 28.28 2.27 7.96
N PHE A 364 27.92 3.16 8.90
CA PHE A 364 27.45 2.83 10.24
C PHE A 364 25.98 3.18 10.35
N LEU A 365 25.19 2.19 10.78
CA LEU A 365 23.76 2.30 11.04
C LEU A 365 23.49 1.93 12.51
N GLU A 366 22.87 2.84 13.25
CA GLU A 366 22.35 2.56 14.60
C GLU A 366 21.20 1.54 14.54
N GLU A 367 20.71 1.10 15.70
CA GLU A 367 19.54 0.22 15.83
C GLU A 367 18.32 0.82 15.12
N GLY A 368 17.78 0.11 14.12
CA GLY A 368 16.70 0.67 13.29
C GLY A 368 17.08 1.90 12.46
N GLY A 369 18.38 2.26 12.42
CA GLY A 369 18.90 3.40 11.69
C GLY A 369 18.97 3.16 10.18
N PHE A 370 19.09 4.23 9.43
CA PHE A 370 19.12 4.21 7.97
C PHE A 370 20.10 5.23 7.41
N SER A 371 20.46 5.07 6.14
CA SER A 371 21.31 5.97 5.38
C SER A 371 20.88 5.98 3.91
N LEU A 372 20.81 7.17 3.34
CA LEU A 372 20.66 7.38 1.91
C LEU A 372 21.96 8.00 1.40
N LEU A 373 22.64 7.31 0.48
CA LEU A 373 23.87 7.78 -0.12
C LEU A 373 23.60 8.25 -1.55
N LYS A 374 24.21 9.38 -1.92
CA LYS A 374 24.31 9.85 -3.30
C LYS A 374 25.78 9.78 -3.71
N VAL A 375 26.08 8.92 -4.66
CA VAL A 375 27.45 8.51 -5.01
C VAL A 375 27.74 8.92 -6.44
N MET A 376 28.78 9.71 -6.67
CA MET A 376 29.31 10.00 -8.01
C MET A 376 30.52 9.12 -8.28
N ILE A 377 30.58 8.54 -9.48
CA ILE A 377 31.65 7.64 -9.90
C ILE A 377 32.29 8.13 -11.21
N GLU A 378 33.50 7.65 -11.49
CA GLU A 378 34.08 7.63 -12.83
C GLU A 378 34.43 6.19 -13.20
N GLU A 379 34.43 5.88 -14.50
CA GLU A 379 34.94 4.59 -14.97
C GLU A 379 36.45 4.51 -14.69
N GLY A 380 36.87 3.36 -14.15
CA GLY A 380 38.25 3.07 -13.73
C GLY A 380 39.18 2.76 -14.89
#